data_AF-A0A9D2F828-F1
#
_entry.id   AF-A0A9D2F828-F1
#
_cell.length_a   1.000
_cell.length_b   1.000
_cell.length_c   1.000
_cell.angle_alpha   90.00
_cell.angle_beta   90.00
_cell.angle_gamma   90.00
#
_symmetry.space_group_name_H-M   'P 1'
#
loop_
_entity.id
_entity.type
_entity.pdbx_description
1 polymer ?
#
loop_
_entity_poly.entity_id
_entity_poly.type
_entity_poly.pdbx_seq_one_letter_code
_entity_poly.pdbx_strand_id
1 'polypeptide(L)'
;MERRELILLFIHDYTTELSIAPTFREVGGGVGLKSPATVHEHLTVLKDEGVITYIEKSSRTLRLTDKGKKRVANLKDGEKWRT
;
A
#
# COMPACT_ATOMS: atom_id res chain seq x y z
N MET A 1 0.70 12.79 7.01
CA MET A 1 0.88 11.41 6.51
C MET A 1 1.74 11.45 5.28
N GLU A 2 2.79 10.64 5.31
CA GLU A 2 3.66 10.38 4.18
C GLU A 2 2.94 9.55 3.11
N ARG A 3 3.32 9.69 1.84
CA ARG A 3 2.71 8.94 0.72
C ARG A 3 2.77 7.43 0.91
N ARG A 4 3.87 6.93 1.47
CA ARG A 4 4.09 5.52 1.77
C ARG A 4 3.10 4.97 2.79
N GLU A 5 2.74 5.77 3.80
CA GLU A 5 1.76 5.39 4.83
C GLU A 5 0.36 5.27 4.22
N LEU A 6 -0.02 6.23 3.37
CA LEU A 6 -1.29 6.17 2.63
C LEU A 6 -1.37 4.93 1.74
N ILE A 7 -0.27 4.55 1.09
CA ILE A 7 -0.20 3.33 0.28
C ILE A 7 -0.43 2.09 1.14
N LEU A 8 0.21 1.99 2.30
CA LEU A 8 0.04 0.85 3.21
C LEU A 8 -1.40 0.73 3.72
N LEU A 9 -1.99 1.86 4.12
CA LEU A 9 -3.39 1.95 4.57
C LEU A 9 -4.36 1.55 3.45
N PHE A 10 -4.14 2.06 2.24
CA PHE A 10 -4.95 1.71 1.08
C PHE A 10 -4.86 0.22 0.75
N ILE A 11 -3.65 -0.37 0.71
CA ILE A 11 -3.48 -1.80 0.41
C ILE A 11 -4.22 -2.66 1.44
N HIS A 12 -4.13 -2.28 2.72
CA HIS A 12 -4.82 -2.98 3.79
C HIS A 12 -6.34 -2.89 3.62
N ASP A 13 -6.90 -1.69 3.52
CA ASP A 13 -8.35 -1.50 3.40
C ASP A 13 -8.89 -2.14 2.13
N TYR A 14 -8.21 -1.98 1.00
CA TYR A 14 -8.60 -2.61 -0.27
C TYR A 14 -8.63 -4.14 -0.15
N THR A 15 -7.60 -4.74 0.47
CA THR A 15 -7.56 -6.19 0.67
C THR A 15 -8.61 -6.67 1.66
N THR A 16 -8.91 -5.89 2.69
CA THR A 16 -9.92 -6.23 3.70
C THR A 16 -11.34 -6.08 3.17
N GLU A 17 -11.64 -5.02 2.40
CA GLU A 17 -12.96 -4.75 1.85
C GLU A 17 -13.29 -5.65 0.64
N LEU A 18 -12.32 -5.89 -0.25
CA LEU A 18 -12.56 -6.62 -1.51
C LEU A 18 -12.01 -8.05 -1.50
N SER A 19 -11.29 -8.48 -0.45
CA SER A 19 -10.61 -9.79 -0.37
C SER A 19 -9.67 -10.11 -1.54
N ILE A 20 -9.24 -9.08 -2.27
CA ILE A 20 -8.32 -9.17 -3.41
C ILE A 20 -7.20 -8.14 -3.24
N ALA A 21 -6.02 -8.42 -3.79
CA ALA A 21 -4.96 -7.44 -3.76
C ALA A 21 -5.11 -6.38 -4.85
N PRO A 22 -4.79 -5.12 -4.52
CA PRO A 22 -4.82 -4.05 -5.50
C PRO A 22 -3.67 -4.18 -6.51
N THR A 23 -3.87 -3.56 -7.66
CA THR A 23 -2.85 -3.30 -8.67
C THR A 23 -2.15 -1.95 -8.40
N PHE A 24 -0.98 -1.73 -9.01
CA PHE A 24 -0.25 -0.47 -8.85
C PHE A 24 -1.06 0.75 -9.35
N ARG A 25 -1.91 0.56 -10.38
CA ARG A 25 -2.79 1.61 -10.87
C ARG A 25 -3.87 1.98 -9.85
N GLU A 26 -4.47 0.97 -9.21
CA GLU A 26 -5.49 1.19 -8.17
C GLU A 26 -4.90 1.86 -6.93
N VAL A 27 -3.70 1.43 -6.50
CA VAL A 27 -2.96 2.12 -5.43
C VAL A 27 -2.75 3.59 -5.80
N GLY A 28 -2.22 3.86 -7.01
CA GLY A 28 -1.98 5.22 -7.47
C GLY A 28 -3.26 6.07 -7.49
N GLY A 29 -4.35 5.54 -8.02
CA GLY A 29 -5.66 6.20 -8.03
C GLY A 29 -6.20 6.46 -6.63
N GLY A 30 -6.11 5.48 -5.73
CA GLY A 30 -6.60 5.54 -4.36
C GLY A 30 -5.84 6.52 -3.47
N VAL A 31 -4.53 6.70 -3.70
CA VAL A 31 -3.70 7.65 -2.91
C VAL A 31 -3.44 8.99 -3.62
N GLY A 32 -4.04 9.20 -4.79
CA GLY A 32 -3.92 10.44 -5.58
C GLY A 32 -2.56 10.64 -6.26
N LEU A 33 -1.82 9.56 -6.57
CA LEU A 33 -0.57 9.60 -7.32
C LEU A 33 -0.85 9.51 -8.82
N LYS A 34 -0.52 10.58 -9.55
CA LYS A 34 -0.77 10.69 -10.99
C LYS A 34 0.23 9.93 -11.86
N SER A 35 1.45 9.72 -11.37
CA SER A 35 2.53 9.08 -12.14
C SER A 35 2.77 7.63 -11.72
N PRO A 36 2.68 6.65 -12.64
CA PRO A 36 3.00 5.26 -12.36
C PRO A 36 4.43 5.05 -11.85
N ALA A 37 5.37 5.87 -12.33
CA ALA A 37 6.78 5.80 -11.93
C ALA A 37 6.95 6.14 -10.43
N THR A 38 6.27 7.18 -9.95
CA THR A 38 6.28 7.58 -8.54
C THR A 38 5.65 6.52 -7.64
N VAL A 39 4.56 5.89 -8.09
CA VAL A 39 3.96 4.76 -7.35
C VAL A 39 4.96 3.61 -7.25
N HIS A 40 5.63 3.28 -8.36
CA HIS A 40 6.61 2.21 -8.39
C HIS A 40 7.78 2.48 -7.44
N GLU A 41 8.32 3.70 -7.43
CA GLU A 41 9.40 4.10 -6.52
C GLU A 41 8.99 3.91 -5.05
N HIS A 42 7.80 4.38 -4.66
CA HIS A 42 7.31 4.19 -3.31
C HIS A 42 7.11 2.72 -2.94
N LEU A 43 6.59 1.90 -3.86
CA LEU A 43 6.43 0.46 -3.64
C LEU A 43 7.78 -0.26 -3.52
N THR A 44 8.78 0.13 -4.32
CA THR A 44 10.13 -0.42 -4.22
C THR A 44 10.73 -0.13 -2.85
N VAL A 45 10.62 1.11 -2.35
CA VAL A 45 11.10 1.47 -1.00
C VAL A 45 10.36 0.67 0.08
N LEU A 46 9.04 0.51 -0.02
CA LEU A 46 8.27 -0.27 0.95
C LEU A 46 8.61 -1.78 0.89
N LYS A 47 8.95 -2.31 -0.29
CA LYS A 47 9.41 -3.68 -0.46
C LYS A 47 10.79 -3.87 0.16
N ASP A 48 11.70 -2.92 -0.05
CA ASP A 48 13.05 -2.92 0.53
C ASP A 48 13.01 -2.83 2.07
N GLU A 49 12.10 -2.01 2.61
CA GLU A 49 11.81 -1.94 4.04
C GLU A 49 11.19 -3.25 4.61
N GLY A 50 10.78 -4.18 3.74
CA GLY A 50 10.18 -5.46 4.09
C GLY A 50 8.75 -5.35 4.63
N VAL A 51 8.07 -4.23 4.39
CA VAL A 51 6.68 -4.02 4.85
C VAL A 51 5.63 -4.49 3.83
N ILE A 52 6.00 -4.55 2.56
CA ILE A 52 5.17 -5.15 1.51
C ILE A 52 5.95 -6.20 0.73
N THR A 53 5.21 -7.04 0.02
CA THR A 53 5.75 -7.99 -0.95
C THR A 53 4.88 -8.00 -2.20
N TYR A 54 5.52 -8.19 -3.36
CA TYR A 54 4.87 -8.35 -4.65
C TYR A 54 5.81 -9.06 -5.63
N ILE A 55 5.22 -9.69 -6.64
CA ILE A 55 5.94 -10.31 -7.75
C ILE A 55 6.00 -9.31 -8.90
N GLU A 56 7.21 -9.01 -9.36
CA GLU A 56 7.42 -8.13 -10.50
C GLU A 56 6.74 -8.69 -11.76
N LYS A 57 6.16 -7.80 -12.58
CA LYS A 57 5.40 -8.15 -13.79
C LYS A 57 4.11 -8.96 -13.54
N SER A 58 3.68 -9.15 -12.29
CA SER A 58 2.43 -9.84 -11.95
C SER A 58 1.47 -8.93 -11.21
N SER A 59 0.26 -8.75 -11.75
CA SER A 59 -0.83 -8.01 -11.10
C SER A 59 -1.40 -8.77 -9.91
N ARG A 60 -1.99 -8.05 -8.94
CA ARG A 60 -2.70 -8.63 -7.78
C ARG A 60 -1.85 -9.54 -6.89
N THR A 61 -0.53 -9.35 -6.89
CA THR A 61 0.41 -10.03 -5.97
C THR A 61 0.81 -9.15 -4.79
N LEU A 62 0.45 -7.87 -4.82
CA LEU A 62 0.77 -6.89 -3.79
C LEU A 62 0.11 -7.25 -2.47
N ARG A 63 0.90 -7.56 -1.44
CA ARG A 63 0.44 -7.91 -0.09
C ARG A 63 1.27 -7.22 0.97
N LEU A 64 0.66 -7.04 2.14
CA LEU A 64 1.34 -6.62 3.35
C LEU A 64 2.00 -7.81 4.03
N THR A 65 3.24 -7.63 4.45
CA THR A 65 3.94 -8.59 5.34
C THR A 65 3.46 -8.40 6.78
N ASP A 66 3.85 -9.28 7.71
CA ASP A 66 3.59 -9.08 9.14
C ASP A 66 4.12 -7.73 9.66
N LYS A 67 5.27 -7.29 9.14
CA LYS A 67 5.83 -5.98 9.46
C LYS A 67 4.95 -4.85 8.93
N GLY A 68 4.44 -4.97 7.71
CA GLY A 68 3.49 -4.02 7.12
C GLY A 68 2.17 -3.94 7.88
N LYS A 69 1.60 -5.08 8.27
CA LYS A 69 0.37 -5.13 9.08
C LYS A 69 0.54 -4.44 10.42
N LYS A 70 1.65 -4.67 11.13
CA LYS A 70 1.97 -3.96 12.38
C LYS A 70 2.08 -2.46 12.17
N ARG A 71 2.72 -2.03 11.07
CA ARG A 71 2.84 -0.59 10.74
C ARG A 71 1.49 0.04 10.43
N VAL A 72 0.65 -0.64 9.66
CA VAL A 72 -0.75 -0.22 9.41
C VAL A 72 -1.55 -0.12 10.70
N ALA A 73 -1.42 -1.09 11.60
CA ALA A 73 -2.10 -1.07 12.90
C ALA A 73 -1.70 0.19 13.70
N ASN A 74 -0.40 0.49 13.78
CA ASN A 74 0.10 1.70 14.44
C ASN A 74 -0.41 3.00 13.77
N LEU A 75 -0.61 3.00 12.45
CA LEU A 75 -1.14 4.16 11.72
C LEU A 75 -2.64 4.36 11.93
N LYS A 76 -3.40 3.27 12.04
CA LYS A 76 -4.85 3.30 12.27
C LYS A 76 -5.20 3.71 13.70
N ASP A 77 -4.34 3.39 14.66
CA ASP A 77 -4.48 3.79 16.07
C ASP A 77 -4.50 5.33 16.25
N GLY A 78 -3.91 6.07 15.31
CA GLY A 78 -3.88 7.54 15.30
C GLY A 78 -4.98 8.26 14.51
N GLU A 79 -6.10 7.59 14.19
CA GLU A 79 -7.32 8.10 13.53
C GLU A 79 -7.18 9.40 12.69
N LYS A 80 -6.63 9.31 11.47
CA LYS A 80 -6.76 10.43 10.49
C LYS A 80 -6.39 10.12 9.04
N TRP A 81 -7.13 9.25 8.35
CA TRP A 81 -6.93 9.14 6.88
C TRP A 81 -8.18 9.00 6.01
N ARG A 82 -9.36 8.78 6.60
CA ARG A 82 -10.64 8.77 5.87
C ARG A 82 -11.43 10.11 5.99
N THR A 83 -10.80 11.18 6.48
CA THR A 83 -11.41 12.53 6.57
C THR A 83 -10.87 13.44 5.48
#